data_AF-A0A7S4KVM4-F1
#
_entry.id   AF-A0A7S4KVM4-F1
#
_cell.length_a   1.000
_cell.length_b   1.000
_cell.length_c   1.000
_cell.angle_alpha   90.00
_cell.angle_beta   90.00
_cell.angle_gamma   90.00
#
_symmetry.space_group_name_H-M   'P 1'
#
loop_
_entity.id
_entity.type
_entity.pdbx_description
1 polymer ?
#
loop_
_entity_poly.entity_id
_entity_poly.type
_entity_poly.pdbx_seq_one_letter_code
_entity_poly.pdbx_strand_id
1 'polypeptide(L)'
;CLVKRVLLFVFPLFSLPSTYIKMAKNENYLFVDAIMIGAEGLNFLPNKPAQASSSSSSSPNTIFGRLTYQDKVRYSTRYQSFCEAPIWNEDCTFTLPEEAIKDESIGLEFCLVERVSGLLSTTFNILGKTYVSFKEKQLQTMIDLTVPLSPPSQGGAGGIGKEGKEATVHLVFFLADKHEEGILSSYGKPMKSIPFRLAPGDLLLLSNNQWSSVGVQFVTWSQWDHVAMVSCLKGRPHALRFFEVTQEGVEIFALDDTLDFYLNHDSVIGVRRLKVTRTPAMIDSLSQFMEETRGRPYKTDYFQLFRSLFQSNEEDDTTSLFCSQLIVAAYQQMGIVKNETLSNNFLPSHFADN
;
A
#
# COMPACT_ATOMS: atom_id res chain seq x y z
N CYS A 1 -48.46 13.42 23.05
CA CYS A 1 -47.70 12.33 23.71
C CYS A 1 -47.51 11.18 22.72
N LEU A 2 -46.43 11.22 21.93
CA LEU A 2 -46.11 10.19 20.95
C LEU A 2 -44.84 9.48 21.42
N VAL A 3 -44.98 8.25 21.88
CA VAL A 3 -43.89 7.31 22.17
C VAL A 3 -43.52 6.63 20.86
N LYS A 4 -42.27 6.76 20.40
CA LYS A 4 -41.71 5.90 19.35
C LYS A 4 -40.26 5.52 19.66
N ARG A 5 -40.15 4.33 20.27
CA ARG A 5 -39.21 3.22 20.03
C ARG A 5 -37.82 3.60 19.50
N VAL A 6 -36.84 3.53 20.40
CA VAL A 6 -35.43 3.29 20.08
C VAL A 6 -35.29 1.80 19.73
N LEU A 7 -34.91 1.49 18.49
CA LEU A 7 -34.41 0.16 18.11
C LEU A 7 -32.94 0.07 18.55
N LEU A 8 -32.67 -0.69 19.61
CA LEU A 8 -31.33 -1.22 19.85
C LEU A 8 -31.15 -2.44 18.94
N PHE A 9 -30.27 -2.31 17.94
CA PHE A 9 -29.69 -3.48 17.28
C PHE A 9 -28.52 -3.98 18.13
N VAL A 10 -28.75 -5.07 18.84
CA VAL A 10 -27.69 -5.88 19.44
C VAL A 10 -27.20 -6.82 18.35
N PHE A 11 -26.01 -6.55 17.79
CA PHE A 11 -25.33 -7.51 16.92
C PHE A 11 -24.76 -8.65 17.79
N PRO A 12 -24.82 -9.91 17.36
CA PRO A 12 -24.27 -11.02 18.13
C PRO A 12 -22.74 -10.98 18.09
N LEU A 13 -22.12 -11.01 19.28
CA LEU A 13 -20.71 -11.34 19.47
C LEU A 13 -20.45 -12.75 18.88
N PHE A 14 -19.76 -12.82 17.76
CA PHE A 14 -19.10 -14.05 17.33
C PHE A 14 -17.71 -14.08 17.98
N SER A 15 -17.55 -14.85 19.06
CA SER A 15 -16.22 -15.27 19.49
C SER A 15 -15.67 -16.20 18.40
N LEU A 16 -14.69 -15.75 17.64
CA LEU A 16 -13.98 -16.62 16.71
C LEU A 16 -13.28 -17.73 17.53
N PRO A 17 -13.51 -19.01 17.24
CA PRO A 17 -12.76 -20.08 17.88
C PRO A 17 -11.28 -19.93 17.51
N SER A 18 -10.40 -19.96 18.51
CA SER A 18 -8.94 -19.98 18.35
C SER A 18 -8.53 -21.25 17.61
N THR A 19 -8.68 -21.22 16.29
CA THR A 19 -8.32 -22.33 15.42
C THR A 19 -6.82 -22.20 15.21
N TYR A 20 -6.05 -22.95 15.98
CA TYR A 20 -4.62 -23.14 15.75
C TYR A 20 -4.45 -23.76 14.36
N ILE A 21 -4.20 -22.91 13.36
CA ILE A 21 -3.83 -23.33 12.02
C ILE A 21 -2.47 -24.01 12.14
N LYS A 22 -2.44 -25.32 11.83
CA LYS A 22 -1.22 -26.07 11.57
C LYS A 22 -0.43 -25.31 10.50
N MET A 23 0.69 -24.68 10.88
CA MET A 23 1.55 -23.98 9.91
C MET A 23 1.93 -24.97 8.82
N ALA A 24 1.43 -24.73 7.61
CA ALA A 24 1.78 -25.50 6.43
C ALA A 24 3.29 -25.45 6.22
N LYS A 25 3.82 -26.53 5.62
CA LYS A 25 5.23 -26.73 5.27
C LYS A 25 5.86 -25.46 4.70
N ASN A 26 7.15 -25.27 4.99
CA ASN A 26 8.05 -24.32 4.32
C ASN A 26 7.83 -24.35 2.80
N GLU A 27 6.94 -23.50 2.31
CA GLU A 27 6.92 -23.14 0.90
C GLU A 27 8.16 -22.28 0.67
N ASN A 28 9.03 -22.75 -0.22
CA ASN A 28 10.15 -21.95 -0.68
C ASN A 28 9.55 -20.83 -1.53
N TYR A 29 9.71 -19.60 -1.07
CA TYR A 29 9.34 -18.42 -1.84
C TYR A 29 10.59 -17.80 -2.43
N LEU A 30 10.43 -17.23 -3.61
CA LEU A 30 11.38 -16.31 -4.20
C LEU A 30 10.88 -14.88 -4.03
N PHE A 31 11.81 -14.00 -3.69
CA PHE A 31 11.62 -12.56 -3.66
C PHE A 31 12.12 -11.95 -4.96
N VAL A 32 11.24 -11.23 -5.64
CA VAL A 32 11.55 -10.50 -6.87
C VAL A 32 11.46 -9.02 -6.56
N ASP A 33 12.61 -8.38 -6.34
CA ASP A 33 12.68 -6.92 -6.31
C ASP A 33 12.66 -6.41 -7.75
N ALA A 34 11.81 -5.44 -8.03
CA ALA A 34 11.68 -4.84 -9.34
C ALA A 34 11.71 -3.31 -9.22
N ILE A 35 12.46 -2.67 -10.10
CA ILE A 35 12.50 -1.22 -10.27
C ILE A 35 12.09 -0.92 -11.72
N MET A 36 11.01 -0.16 -11.86
CA MET A 36 10.58 0.36 -13.16
C MET A 36 11.17 1.74 -13.36
N ILE A 37 12.13 1.84 -14.28
CA ILE A 37 12.86 3.09 -14.51
C ILE A 37 12.04 3.99 -15.41
N GLY A 38 11.70 3.51 -16.61
CA GLY A 38 10.98 4.31 -17.60
C GLY A 38 10.61 3.52 -18.84
N ALA A 39 9.98 4.21 -19.77
CA ALA A 39 9.71 3.70 -21.12
C ALA A 39 10.19 4.72 -22.16
N GLU A 40 10.43 4.26 -23.38
CA GLU A 40 10.79 5.09 -24.52
C GLU A 40 9.91 4.75 -25.72
N GLY A 41 9.74 5.72 -26.63
CA GLY A 41 9.01 5.50 -27.88
C GLY A 41 7.50 5.35 -27.71
N LEU A 42 6.95 5.79 -26.58
CA LEU A 42 5.50 5.79 -26.32
C LEU A 42 4.83 6.92 -27.09
N ASN A 43 4.76 6.79 -28.42
CA ASN A 43 4.09 7.74 -29.29
C ASN A 43 2.61 7.39 -29.37
N PHE A 44 1.81 7.99 -28.48
CA PHE A 44 0.35 7.96 -28.58
C PHE A 44 -0.10 9.18 -29.36
N LEU A 45 -0.55 8.97 -30.60
CA LEU A 45 -1.36 9.95 -31.28
C LEU A 45 -2.81 9.68 -30.82
N PRO A 46 -3.39 10.48 -29.91
CA PRO A 46 -4.81 10.39 -29.69
C PRO A 46 -5.45 10.53 -31.06
N ASN A 47 -6.36 9.62 -31.42
CA ASN A 47 -7.23 9.88 -32.55
C ASN A 47 -8.03 11.11 -32.15
N LYS A 48 -7.53 12.30 -32.51
CA LYS A 48 -8.30 13.54 -32.40
C LYS A 48 -9.61 13.23 -33.13
N PRO A 49 -10.76 13.22 -32.45
CA PRO A 49 -12.01 13.23 -33.19
C PRO A 49 -11.91 14.44 -34.11
N ALA A 50 -11.97 14.18 -35.41
CA ALA A 50 -11.94 15.23 -36.40
C ALA A 50 -13.09 16.19 -36.06
N GLN A 51 -12.75 17.43 -35.71
CA GLN A 51 -13.68 18.54 -35.50
C GLN A 51 -14.51 18.51 -34.20
N ALA A 52 -13.89 18.86 -33.06
CA ALA A 52 -14.60 19.54 -31.98
C ALA A 52 -13.97 20.92 -31.79
N SER A 53 -14.67 21.94 -32.26
CA SER A 53 -14.29 23.34 -32.19
C SER A 53 -14.33 23.89 -30.76
N SER A 54 -13.25 24.58 -30.40
CA SER A 54 -13.12 25.65 -29.38
C SER A 54 -13.35 25.33 -27.89
N SER A 55 -12.23 25.47 -27.16
CA SER A 55 -12.05 26.10 -25.84
C SER A 55 -12.31 25.36 -24.54
N SER A 56 -12.33 24.02 -24.49
CA SER A 56 -12.14 23.31 -23.22
C SER A 56 -10.66 22.92 -23.04
N SER A 57 -10.02 23.36 -21.97
CA SER A 57 -8.69 22.89 -21.60
C SER A 57 -8.80 21.43 -21.14
N SER A 58 -8.66 20.49 -22.08
CA SER A 58 -8.58 19.06 -21.75
C SER A 58 -7.37 18.85 -20.86
N SER A 59 -7.58 18.35 -19.63
CA SER A 59 -6.48 17.94 -18.75
C SER A 59 -5.60 16.92 -19.49
N PRO A 60 -4.27 16.94 -19.30
CA PRO A 60 -3.39 16.01 -19.99
C PRO A 60 -3.74 14.57 -19.62
N ASN A 61 -3.67 13.68 -20.61
CA ASN A 61 -3.80 12.24 -20.38
C ASN A 61 -2.72 11.77 -19.40
N THR A 62 -3.01 10.69 -18.70
CA THR A 62 -2.07 10.10 -17.74
C THR A 62 -1.72 8.68 -18.12
N ILE A 63 -0.48 8.29 -17.87
CA ILE A 63 0.04 6.94 -18.13
C ILE A 63 0.52 6.28 -16.84
N PHE A 64 0.36 4.97 -16.75
CA PHE A 64 0.90 4.16 -15.67
C PHE A 64 1.23 2.75 -16.16
N GLY A 65 2.17 2.09 -15.49
CA GLY A 65 2.52 0.69 -15.71
C GLY A 65 1.80 -0.23 -14.73
N ARG A 66 1.40 -1.41 -15.19
CA ARG A 66 0.85 -2.50 -14.38
C ARG A 66 1.71 -3.73 -14.51
N LEU A 67 2.20 -4.23 -13.40
CA LEU A 67 2.89 -5.50 -13.34
C LEU A 67 1.88 -6.58 -12.94
N THR A 68 1.76 -7.59 -13.79
CA THR A 68 0.80 -8.68 -13.67
C THR A 68 1.52 -10.01 -13.51
N TYR A 69 0.89 -10.92 -12.76
CA TYR A 69 1.36 -12.27 -12.58
C TYR A 69 0.14 -13.20 -12.55
N GLN A 70 0.12 -14.19 -13.44
CA GLN A 70 -1.05 -15.03 -13.73
C GLN A 70 -2.31 -14.19 -14.01
N ASP A 71 -2.17 -13.18 -14.87
CA ASP A 71 -3.22 -12.22 -15.26
C ASP A 71 -3.85 -11.41 -14.11
N LYS A 72 -3.31 -11.52 -12.90
CA LYS A 72 -3.69 -10.68 -11.76
C LYS A 72 -2.74 -9.49 -11.66
N VAL A 73 -3.30 -8.29 -11.57
CA VAL A 73 -2.53 -7.08 -11.28
C VAL A 73 -1.93 -7.24 -9.89
N ARG A 74 -0.60 -7.23 -9.81
CA ARG A 74 0.14 -7.28 -8.55
C ARG A 74 0.61 -5.93 -8.11
N TYR A 75 0.93 -5.05 -9.08
CA TYR A 75 1.41 -3.71 -8.80
C TYR A 75 0.99 -2.75 -9.92
N SER A 76 0.75 -1.49 -9.55
CA SER A 76 0.53 -0.40 -10.50
C SER A 76 1.40 0.78 -10.07
N THR A 77 2.10 1.39 -11.03
CA THR A 77 2.87 2.61 -10.75
C THR A 77 1.94 3.77 -10.47
N ARG A 78 2.49 4.88 -9.97
CA ARG A 78 1.78 6.16 -9.99
C ARG A 78 1.48 6.59 -11.43
N TYR A 79 0.41 7.37 -11.53
CA TYR A 79 0.04 8.07 -12.73
C TYR A 79 1.05 9.17 -13.02
N GLN A 80 1.54 9.21 -14.26
CA GLN A 80 2.34 10.31 -14.78
C GLN A 80 1.60 11.04 -15.86
N SER A 81 1.90 12.33 -16.04
CA SER A 81 1.48 13.03 -17.25
C SER A 81 2.05 12.29 -18.46
N PHE A 82 1.22 12.12 -19.48
CA PHE A 82 1.64 11.45 -20.70
C PHE A 82 2.79 12.19 -21.38
N CYS A 83 3.88 11.48 -21.70
CA CYS A 83 5.01 11.93 -22.49
C CYS A 83 5.62 10.75 -23.26
N GLU A 84 6.50 11.03 -24.23
CA GLU A 84 7.15 9.99 -25.07
C GLU A 84 8.09 9.08 -24.28
N ALA A 85 8.65 9.61 -23.19
CA ALA A 85 9.63 8.93 -22.34
C ALA A 85 9.30 9.12 -20.84
N PRO A 86 8.26 8.47 -20.31
CA PRO A 86 7.91 8.55 -18.90
C PRO A 86 8.96 7.85 -18.04
N ILE A 87 9.21 8.40 -16.85
CA ILE A 87 10.20 7.91 -15.89
C ILE A 87 9.53 7.72 -14.55
N TRP A 88 9.23 6.49 -14.17
CA TRP A 88 8.57 6.19 -12.89
C TRP A 88 9.54 6.20 -11.72
N ASN A 89 10.71 5.56 -11.87
CA ASN A 89 11.63 5.28 -10.77
C ASN A 89 10.93 4.70 -9.55
N GLU A 90 10.05 3.72 -9.80
CA GLU A 90 9.25 3.09 -8.75
C GLU A 90 9.72 1.68 -8.46
N ASP A 91 9.80 1.36 -7.18
CA ASP A 91 10.21 0.06 -6.65
C ASP A 91 9.00 -0.75 -6.16
N CYS A 92 9.07 -2.05 -6.35
CA CYS A 92 8.12 -3.02 -5.79
C CYS A 92 8.83 -4.35 -5.52
N THR A 93 8.28 -5.15 -4.62
CA THR A 93 8.79 -6.48 -4.33
C THR A 93 7.66 -7.49 -4.36
N PHE A 94 7.83 -8.55 -5.14
CA PHE A 94 6.88 -9.66 -5.21
C PHE A 94 7.42 -10.85 -4.44
N THR A 95 6.52 -11.54 -3.75
CA THR A 95 6.79 -12.87 -3.20
C THR A 95 6.11 -13.89 -4.11
N LEU A 96 6.91 -14.65 -4.84
CA LEU A 96 6.42 -15.68 -5.77
C LEU A 96 6.77 -17.06 -5.21
N PRO A 97 5.93 -18.07 -5.42
CA PRO A 97 6.32 -19.44 -5.06
C PRO A 97 7.43 -19.92 -6.02
N GLU A 98 8.36 -20.75 -5.55
CA GLU A 98 9.55 -21.16 -6.32
C GLU A 98 9.19 -21.78 -7.69
N GLU A 99 8.07 -22.51 -7.78
CA GLU A 99 7.58 -23.10 -9.02
C GLU A 99 7.17 -22.07 -10.08
N ALA A 100 6.78 -20.85 -9.68
CA ALA A 100 6.41 -19.78 -10.60
C ALA A 100 7.53 -19.42 -11.59
N ILE A 101 8.78 -19.56 -11.16
CA ILE A 101 9.96 -19.15 -11.95
C ILE A 101 10.20 -20.09 -13.13
N LYS A 102 9.84 -21.37 -12.98
CA LYS A 102 10.25 -22.44 -13.89
C LYS A 102 9.52 -22.38 -15.23
N ASP A 103 8.28 -21.93 -15.23
CA ASP A 103 7.43 -21.94 -16.42
C ASP A 103 6.62 -20.65 -16.65
N GLU A 104 6.72 -19.66 -15.75
CA GLU A 104 5.89 -18.47 -15.86
C GLU A 104 6.70 -17.20 -16.14
N SER A 105 6.03 -16.27 -16.81
CA SER A 105 6.53 -14.93 -17.09
C SER A 105 5.78 -13.92 -16.24
N ILE A 106 6.47 -12.91 -15.73
CA ILE A 106 5.83 -11.71 -15.23
C ILE A 106 5.37 -10.90 -16.44
N GLY A 107 4.06 -10.62 -16.50
CA GLY A 107 3.48 -9.72 -17.48
C GLY A 107 3.67 -8.28 -17.04
N LEU A 108 3.87 -7.40 -18.01
CA LEU A 108 3.88 -5.96 -17.80
C LEU A 108 3.01 -5.30 -18.86
N GLU A 109 2.05 -4.51 -18.42
CA GLU A 109 1.08 -3.82 -19.25
C GLU A 109 1.20 -2.31 -19.03
N PHE A 110 1.31 -1.53 -20.10
CA PHE A 110 1.27 -0.08 -20.02
C PHE A 110 -0.12 0.42 -20.41
N CYS A 111 -0.69 1.24 -19.55
CA CYS A 111 -2.07 1.69 -19.67
C CYS A 111 -2.12 3.22 -19.74
N LEU A 112 -2.92 3.73 -20.68
CA LEU A 112 -3.32 5.12 -20.75
C LEU A 112 -4.67 5.29 -20.08
N VAL A 113 -4.78 6.28 -19.21
CA VAL A 113 -6.04 6.73 -18.62
C VAL A 113 -6.33 8.13 -19.10
N GLU A 114 -7.50 8.29 -19.71
CA GLU A 114 -8.03 9.58 -20.09
C GLU A 114 -8.67 10.25 -18.87
N ARG A 115 -8.54 11.58 -18.79
CA ARG A 115 -9.29 12.38 -17.81
C ARG A 115 -10.57 12.88 -18.44
N VAL A 116 -11.71 12.52 -17.87
CA VAL A 116 -13.03 13.00 -18.29
C VAL A 116 -13.52 14.00 -17.25
N SER A 117 -13.67 15.26 -17.66
CA SER A 117 -14.08 16.36 -16.77
C SER A 117 -13.18 16.53 -15.53
N GLY A 118 -11.87 16.32 -15.69
CA GLY A 118 -10.87 16.45 -14.62
C GLY A 118 -10.71 15.23 -13.73
N LEU A 119 -11.65 14.28 -13.75
CA LEU A 119 -11.58 13.01 -13.04
C LEU A 119 -10.89 11.93 -13.89
N LEU A 120 -10.18 11.00 -13.25
CA LEU A 120 -9.61 9.84 -13.95
C LEU A 120 -10.74 8.91 -14.40
N SER A 121 -10.72 8.50 -15.66
CA SER A 121 -11.62 7.46 -16.14
C SER A 121 -11.35 6.14 -15.43
N THR A 122 -12.42 5.36 -15.20
CA THR A 122 -12.30 3.96 -14.75
C THR A 122 -11.92 3.02 -15.88
N THR A 123 -12.04 3.47 -17.13
CA THR A 123 -11.58 2.75 -18.32
C THR A 123 -10.15 3.14 -18.65
N PHE A 124 -9.35 2.15 -19.02
CA PHE A 124 -7.95 2.33 -19.42
C PHE A 124 -7.71 1.66 -20.78
N ASN A 125 -6.92 2.33 -21.61
CA ASN A 125 -6.49 1.82 -22.90
C ASN A 125 -5.11 1.19 -22.75
N ILE A 126 -4.97 -0.09 -23.11
CA ILE A 126 -3.67 -0.76 -23.09
C ILE A 126 -2.85 -0.24 -24.27
N LEU A 127 -1.73 0.41 -23.98
CA LEU A 127 -0.80 0.93 -24.97
C LEU A 127 0.07 -0.19 -25.53
N GLY A 128 0.59 -1.05 -24.65
CA GLY A 128 1.42 -2.17 -25.02
C GLY A 128 1.62 -3.14 -23.86
N LYS A 129 2.06 -4.35 -24.20
CA LYS A 129 2.34 -5.43 -23.25
C LYS A 129 3.71 -6.03 -23.51
N THR A 130 4.34 -6.54 -22.47
CA THR A 130 5.56 -7.33 -22.58
C THR A 130 5.58 -8.38 -21.48
N TYR A 131 6.42 -9.39 -21.65
CA TYR A 131 6.52 -10.52 -20.72
C TYR A 131 7.99 -10.80 -20.43
N VAL A 132 8.33 -10.88 -19.16
CA VAL A 132 9.69 -11.18 -18.69
C VAL A 132 9.69 -12.57 -18.09
N SER A 133 10.45 -13.49 -18.68
CA SER A 133 10.65 -14.84 -18.16
C SER A 133 11.95 -14.95 -17.37
N PHE A 134 11.91 -15.71 -16.27
CA PHE A 134 13.06 -15.96 -15.40
C PHE A 134 13.63 -17.38 -15.51
N LYS A 135 13.15 -18.18 -16.47
CA LYS A 135 13.42 -19.63 -16.60
C LYS A 135 14.91 -20.02 -16.61
N GLU A 136 15.78 -19.11 -17.02
CA GLU A 136 17.23 -19.34 -17.12
C GLU A 136 18.07 -18.35 -16.28
N LYS A 137 17.41 -17.57 -15.43
CA LYS A 137 18.07 -16.51 -14.66
C LYS A 137 18.59 -17.08 -13.34
N GLN A 138 19.83 -16.75 -13.02
CA GLN A 138 20.45 -17.16 -11.76
C GLN A 138 19.94 -16.29 -10.61
N LEU A 139 19.78 -16.92 -9.44
CA LEU A 139 19.49 -16.21 -8.20
C LEU A 139 20.62 -15.23 -7.86
N GLN A 140 20.29 -14.23 -7.03
CA GLN A 140 21.21 -13.21 -6.52
C GLN A 140 21.89 -12.38 -7.62
N THR A 141 21.32 -12.37 -8.82
CA THR A 141 21.85 -11.62 -9.96
C THR A 141 20.92 -10.46 -10.27
N MET A 142 21.51 -9.27 -10.48
CA MET A 142 20.79 -8.13 -11.01
C MET A 142 20.53 -8.36 -12.51
N ILE A 143 19.28 -8.25 -12.92
CA ILE A 143 18.84 -8.42 -14.29
C ILE A 143 18.37 -7.06 -14.78
N ASP A 144 19.21 -6.41 -15.58
CA ASP A 144 18.91 -5.14 -16.24
C ASP A 144 18.39 -5.42 -17.66
N LEU A 145 17.16 -5.01 -17.96
CA LEU A 145 16.45 -5.35 -19.19
C LEU A 145 15.82 -4.13 -19.84
N THR A 146 16.08 -3.95 -21.14
CA THR A 146 15.25 -3.15 -22.03
C THR A 146 14.42 -4.10 -22.87
N VAL A 147 13.10 -4.12 -22.66
CA VAL A 147 12.20 -5.05 -23.37
C VAL A 147 11.23 -4.28 -24.28
N PRO A 148 10.97 -4.79 -25.51
CA PRO A 148 10.03 -4.16 -26.40
C PRO A 148 8.59 -4.34 -25.91
N LEU A 149 7.74 -3.36 -26.21
CA LEU A 149 6.31 -3.40 -25.97
C LEU A 149 5.59 -3.87 -27.22
N SER A 150 4.91 -5.00 -27.11
CA SER A 150 4.02 -5.50 -28.16
C SER A 150 2.70 -4.72 -28.14
N PRO A 151 2.19 -4.28 -29.30
CA PRO A 151 0.88 -3.62 -29.38
C PRO A 151 -0.25 -4.58 -28.97
N PRO A 152 -1.39 -4.07 -28.47
CA PRO A 152 -2.54 -4.91 -28.16
C PRO A 152 -3.04 -5.64 -29.42
N SER A 153 -3.39 -6.93 -29.26
CA SER A 153 -3.76 -7.83 -30.37
C SER A 153 -5.06 -7.46 -31.09
N GLN A 154 -5.89 -6.58 -30.52
CA GLN A 154 -7.17 -6.18 -31.09
C GLN A 154 -7.18 -4.67 -31.37
N GLY A 155 -6.90 -4.27 -32.63
CA GLY A 155 -7.42 -3.10 -33.35
C GLY A 155 -7.59 -1.73 -32.65
N GLY A 156 -7.05 -1.54 -31.46
CA GLY A 156 -7.23 -0.35 -30.64
C GLY A 156 -6.67 0.84 -31.39
N ALA A 157 -7.50 1.85 -31.59
CA ALA A 157 -7.29 2.85 -32.62
C ALA A 157 -6.09 3.81 -32.37
N GLY A 158 -5.30 3.60 -31.31
CA GLY A 158 -4.10 4.37 -30.97
C GLY A 158 -2.94 3.48 -30.53
N GLY A 159 -2.48 2.57 -31.41
CA GLY A 159 -1.32 1.72 -31.13
C GLY A 159 -0.01 2.51 -31.06
N ILE A 160 0.88 2.08 -30.16
CA ILE A 160 2.27 2.53 -30.09
C ILE A 160 2.99 2.23 -31.43
N GLY A 161 3.89 3.12 -31.88
CA GLY A 161 4.84 2.82 -32.96
C GLY A 161 4.48 3.35 -34.36
N LYS A 162 3.55 4.31 -34.50
CA LYS A 162 3.17 4.87 -35.81
C LYS A 162 4.32 5.55 -36.60
N GLU A 163 5.44 5.87 -35.96
CA GLU A 163 6.63 6.48 -36.61
C GLU A 163 7.79 5.49 -36.81
N GLY A 164 7.55 4.17 -36.67
CA GLY A 164 8.58 3.15 -36.91
C GLY A 164 9.63 3.01 -35.80
N LYS A 165 9.52 3.77 -34.71
CA LYS A 165 10.27 3.51 -33.47
C LYS A 165 9.52 2.50 -32.62
N GLU A 166 10.20 1.41 -32.28
CA GLU A 166 9.71 0.41 -31.34
C GLU A 166 9.71 1.01 -29.93
N ALA A 167 8.59 0.87 -29.21
CA ALA A 167 8.55 1.29 -27.82
C ALA A 167 9.18 0.23 -26.94
N THR A 168 9.93 0.69 -25.95
CA THR A 168 10.62 -0.18 -25.01
C THR A 168 10.37 0.28 -23.58
N VAL A 169 10.56 -0.62 -22.63
CA VAL A 169 10.56 -0.32 -21.20
C VAL A 169 11.86 -0.80 -20.59
N HIS A 170 12.41 0.01 -19.70
CA HIS A 170 13.60 -0.30 -18.91
C HIS A 170 13.21 -0.77 -17.51
N LEU A 171 13.62 -1.99 -17.18
CA LEU A 171 13.31 -2.69 -15.93
C LEU A 171 14.59 -3.23 -15.31
N VAL A 172 14.69 -3.14 -13.99
CA VAL A 172 15.72 -3.82 -13.22
C VAL A 172 15.06 -4.80 -12.28
N PHE A 173 15.44 -6.07 -12.36
CA PHE A 173 15.00 -7.11 -11.44
C PHE A 173 16.17 -7.61 -10.59
N PHE A 174 15.87 -8.06 -9.37
CA PHE A 174 16.77 -8.85 -8.56
C PHE A 174 15.99 -10.02 -7.94
N LEU A 175 16.49 -11.23 -8.16
CA LEU A 175 15.88 -12.46 -7.67
C LEU A 175 16.64 -12.94 -6.42
N ALA A 176 15.94 -13.20 -5.33
CA ALA A 176 16.55 -13.69 -4.09
C ALA A 176 15.71 -14.79 -3.45
N ASP A 177 16.37 -15.82 -2.92
CA ASP A 177 15.74 -16.90 -2.12
C ASP A 177 15.63 -16.53 -0.64
N LYS A 178 16.46 -15.58 -0.18
CA LYS A 178 16.38 -15.00 1.17
C LYS A 178 15.94 -13.56 1.11
N HIS A 179 15.07 -13.18 2.04
CA HIS A 179 14.46 -11.85 2.02
C HIS A 179 15.40 -10.71 2.38
N GLU A 180 16.47 -11.02 3.11
CA GLU A 180 17.55 -10.10 3.47
C GLU A 180 18.48 -9.80 2.29
N GLU A 181 18.45 -10.68 1.29
CA GLU A 181 19.18 -10.56 0.03
C GLU A 181 18.22 -9.93 -0.98
N GLY A 182 18.60 -8.79 -1.55
CA GLY A 182 17.69 -8.00 -2.37
C GLY A 182 18.20 -6.58 -2.53
N ILE A 183 17.99 -5.98 -3.70
CA ILE A 183 18.34 -4.57 -3.93
C ILE A 183 17.44 -3.62 -3.12
N LEU A 184 16.28 -4.11 -2.64
CA LEU A 184 15.34 -3.36 -1.81
C LEU A 184 15.32 -3.84 -0.35
N SER A 185 16.25 -4.71 0.08
CA SER A 185 16.20 -5.30 1.43
C SER A 185 16.28 -4.27 2.56
N SER A 186 16.86 -3.10 2.31
CA SER A 186 16.86 -1.96 3.25
C SER A 186 15.46 -1.39 3.54
N TYR A 187 14.47 -1.67 2.69
CA TYR A 187 13.06 -1.30 2.93
C TYR A 187 12.31 -2.31 3.81
N GLY A 188 12.97 -3.40 4.22
CA GLY A 188 12.42 -4.37 5.15
C GLY A 188 12.01 -5.68 4.49
N LYS A 189 11.05 -6.35 5.13
CA LYS A 189 10.60 -7.70 4.76
C LYS A 189 9.57 -7.61 3.64
N PRO A 190 9.71 -8.41 2.57
CA PRO A 190 8.74 -8.51 1.49
C PRO A 190 7.45 -9.17 2.00
N MET A 191 6.32 -8.62 1.58
CA MET A 191 5.01 -9.13 1.96
C MET A 191 4.44 -10.09 0.92
N LYS A 192 3.62 -11.03 1.39
CA LYS A 192 2.92 -11.96 0.51
C LYS A 192 1.69 -11.31 -0.12
N SER A 193 0.97 -10.55 0.68
CA SER A 193 -0.33 -9.97 0.35
C SER A 193 -0.23 -8.73 -0.55
N ILE A 194 0.86 -7.97 -0.43
CA ILE A 194 1.07 -6.70 -1.13
C ILE A 194 2.46 -6.65 -1.75
N PRO A 195 2.66 -5.91 -2.87
CA PRO A 195 3.91 -5.84 -3.61
C PRO A 195 4.94 -4.89 -2.96
N PHE A 196 5.03 -4.89 -1.63
CA PHE A 196 5.86 -3.96 -0.87
C PHE A 196 6.70 -4.69 0.17
N ARG A 197 7.86 -4.11 0.45
CA ARG A 197 8.62 -4.39 1.66
C ARG A 197 8.16 -3.48 2.79
N LEU A 198 8.01 -4.05 3.98
CA LEU A 198 7.62 -3.36 5.20
C LEU A 198 8.65 -3.57 6.30
N ALA A 199 8.86 -2.56 7.13
CA ALA A 199 9.75 -2.59 8.28
C ALA A 199 9.05 -2.05 9.54
N PRO A 200 9.51 -2.42 10.75
CA PRO A 200 9.00 -1.83 11.98
C PRO A 200 9.02 -0.29 11.95
N GLY A 201 7.94 0.32 12.40
CA GLY A 201 7.70 1.76 12.36
C GLY A 201 7.03 2.26 11.08
N ASP A 202 6.86 1.45 10.02
CA ASP A 202 6.05 1.85 8.86
C ASP A 202 4.57 1.94 9.23
N LEU A 203 3.82 2.82 8.57
CA LEU A 203 2.39 2.99 8.81
C LEU A 203 1.56 2.32 7.72
N LEU A 204 0.42 1.80 8.14
CA LEU A 204 -0.63 1.25 7.29
C LEU A 204 -1.88 2.11 7.49
N LEU A 205 -2.26 2.85 6.46
CA LEU A 205 -3.47 3.66 6.42
C LEU A 205 -4.58 2.81 5.81
N LEU A 206 -5.72 2.72 6.46
CA LEU A 206 -6.84 1.91 5.99
C LEU A 206 -8.03 2.79 5.66
N SER A 207 -8.71 2.43 4.58
CA SER A 207 -10.02 2.94 4.21
C SER A 207 -10.95 1.75 4.06
N ASN A 208 -11.81 1.57 5.06
CA ASN A 208 -12.79 0.51 5.14
C ASN A 208 -14.13 1.00 4.58
N ASN A 209 -14.75 0.22 3.71
CA ASN A 209 -16.04 0.56 3.08
C ASN A 209 -17.26 0.33 4.00
N GLN A 210 -17.07 0.08 5.30
CA GLN A 210 -18.15 -0.22 6.25
C GLN A 210 -18.63 1.04 6.98
N TRP A 211 -19.95 1.17 7.19
CA TRP A 211 -20.65 2.42 7.53
C TRP A 211 -20.23 3.11 8.84
N SER A 212 -19.50 2.44 9.73
CA SER A 212 -18.91 3.05 10.94
C SER A 212 -17.70 3.95 10.65
N SER A 213 -17.05 3.81 9.49
CA SER A 213 -15.91 4.66 9.07
C SER A 213 -16.31 6.08 8.65
N VAL A 214 -17.57 6.28 8.27
CA VAL A 214 -18.09 7.56 7.75
C VAL A 214 -17.94 8.69 8.77
N GLY A 215 -18.09 8.39 10.07
CA GLY A 215 -17.91 9.38 11.13
C GLY A 215 -16.48 9.90 11.24
N VAL A 216 -15.48 9.02 11.18
CA VAL A 216 -14.07 9.39 11.31
C VAL A 216 -13.57 10.07 10.03
N GLN A 217 -13.94 9.57 8.85
CA GLN A 217 -13.57 10.20 7.57
C GLN A 217 -14.16 11.62 7.46
N PHE A 218 -15.41 11.80 7.87
CA PHE A 218 -16.08 13.10 7.85
C PHE A 218 -15.47 14.10 8.84
N VAL A 219 -15.02 13.64 10.01
CA VAL A 219 -14.37 14.51 11.02
C VAL A 219 -12.95 14.87 10.59
N THR A 220 -12.23 13.95 9.97
CA THR A 220 -10.80 14.13 9.63
C THR A 220 -10.55 14.70 8.23
N TRP A 221 -11.60 14.81 7.41
CA TRP A 221 -11.52 15.22 6.00
C TRP A 221 -10.50 14.38 5.21
N SER A 222 -10.36 13.11 5.60
CA SER A 222 -9.42 12.18 5.01
C SER A 222 -10.16 10.99 4.43
N GLN A 223 -9.59 10.42 3.37
CA GLN A 223 -10.06 9.13 2.84
C GLN A 223 -9.72 7.96 3.77
N TRP A 224 -8.81 8.16 4.73
CA TRP A 224 -8.38 7.11 5.66
C TRP A 224 -9.18 7.21 6.96
N ASP A 225 -9.80 6.11 7.38
CA ASP A 225 -10.56 6.02 8.64
C ASP A 225 -9.75 5.42 9.78
N HIS A 226 -8.66 4.73 9.46
CA HIS A 226 -7.88 4.02 10.44
C HIS A 226 -6.38 4.06 10.09
N VAL A 227 -5.55 4.00 11.13
CA VAL A 227 -4.09 3.93 10.99
C VAL A 227 -3.55 2.89 11.94
N ALA A 228 -2.68 2.03 11.41
CA ALA A 228 -1.94 1.03 12.13
C ALA A 228 -0.45 1.18 11.88
N MET A 229 0.37 0.48 12.66
CA MET A 229 1.82 0.44 12.53
C MET A 229 2.30 -0.98 12.27
N VAL A 230 3.30 -1.12 11.42
CA VAL A 230 4.12 -2.33 11.33
C VAL A 230 5.07 -2.37 12.51
N SER A 231 5.13 -3.48 13.21
CA SER A 231 6.11 -3.66 14.27
C SER A 231 6.62 -5.10 14.35
N CYS A 232 7.33 -5.47 15.40
CA CYS A 232 7.85 -6.80 15.63
C CYS A 232 7.85 -7.14 17.14
N LEU A 233 7.92 -8.44 17.45
CA LEU A 233 8.10 -8.90 18.82
C LEU A 233 9.55 -8.71 19.26
N LYS A 234 9.75 -8.45 20.56
CA LYS A 234 11.09 -8.29 21.15
C LYS A 234 11.99 -9.48 20.84
N GLY A 235 13.20 -9.21 20.35
CA GLY A 235 14.17 -10.24 19.94
C GLY A 235 13.79 -11.03 18.67
N ARG A 236 12.72 -10.64 17.96
CA ARG A 236 12.28 -11.28 16.71
C ARG A 236 11.97 -10.22 15.63
N PRO A 237 12.96 -9.47 15.15
CA PRO A 237 12.76 -8.34 14.23
C PRO A 237 12.10 -8.73 12.89
N HIS A 238 12.23 -10.00 12.47
CA HIS A 238 11.63 -10.52 11.23
C HIS A 238 10.19 -11.02 11.40
N ALA A 239 9.72 -11.17 12.65
CA ALA A 239 8.36 -11.59 12.96
C ALA A 239 7.44 -10.37 13.00
N LEU A 240 7.16 -9.82 11.81
CA LEU A 240 6.37 -8.61 11.69
C LEU A 240 4.93 -8.79 12.20
N ARG A 241 4.43 -7.71 12.78
CA ARG A 241 3.11 -7.62 13.41
C ARG A 241 2.36 -6.40 12.90
N PHE A 242 1.04 -6.56 12.80
CA PHE A 242 0.10 -5.47 12.62
C PHE A 242 -0.29 -4.95 14.01
N PHE A 243 0.02 -3.70 14.30
CA PHE A 243 -0.19 -3.07 15.61
C PHE A 243 -1.22 -1.95 15.47
N GLU A 244 -2.38 -2.13 16.09
CA GLU A 244 -3.54 -1.25 15.90
C GLU A 244 -4.40 -1.14 17.17
N VAL A 245 -5.38 -0.24 17.13
CA VAL A 245 -6.44 -0.17 18.15
C VAL A 245 -7.79 -0.47 17.52
N THR A 246 -8.41 -1.58 17.91
CA THR A 246 -9.76 -2.01 17.50
C THR A 246 -10.80 -1.59 18.52
N GLN A 247 -12.06 -2.01 18.40
CA GLN A 247 -13.08 -1.71 19.43
C GLN A 247 -12.81 -2.47 20.74
N GLU A 248 -12.08 -3.58 20.63
CA GLU A 248 -11.65 -4.48 21.69
C GLU A 248 -10.42 -3.94 22.43
N GLY A 249 -9.75 -2.93 21.85
CA GLY A 249 -8.59 -2.25 22.43
C GLY A 249 -7.34 -2.38 21.56
N VAL A 250 -6.17 -2.22 22.16
CA VAL A 250 -4.89 -2.34 21.46
C VAL A 250 -4.59 -3.81 21.18
N GLU A 251 -4.45 -4.15 19.90
CA GLU A 251 -4.24 -5.52 19.44
C GLU A 251 -2.97 -5.67 18.60
N ILE A 252 -2.48 -6.91 18.53
CA ILE A 252 -1.24 -7.28 17.85
C ILE A 252 -1.50 -8.57 17.06
N PHE A 253 -1.48 -8.46 15.73
CA PHE A 253 -1.75 -9.57 14.83
C PHE A 253 -0.54 -9.93 13.97
N ALA A 254 -0.57 -11.10 13.33
CA ALA A 254 0.41 -11.44 12.31
C ALA A 254 0.19 -10.58 11.06
N LEU A 255 1.25 -9.92 10.58
CA LEU A 255 1.12 -8.89 9.55
C LEU A 255 0.52 -9.41 8.23
N ASP A 256 1.05 -10.52 7.69
CA ASP A 256 0.56 -11.08 6.42
C ASP A 256 -0.94 -11.48 6.52
N ASP A 257 -1.32 -12.20 7.59
CA ASP A 257 -2.70 -12.66 7.80
C ASP A 257 -3.69 -11.47 7.88
N THR A 258 -3.30 -10.39 8.56
CA THR A 258 -4.12 -9.19 8.70
C THR A 258 -4.22 -8.39 7.40
N LEU A 259 -3.13 -8.27 6.63
CA LEU A 259 -3.18 -7.65 5.30
C LEU A 259 -4.12 -8.42 4.37
N ASP A 260 -4.03 -9.74 4.34
CA ASP A 260 -4.95 -10.60 3.58
C ASP A 260 -6.40 -10.39 4.03
N PHE A 261 -6.66 -10.31 5.34
CA PHE A 261 -7.99 -10.04 5.87
C PHE A 261 -8.56 -8.72 5.31
N TYR A 262 -7.84 -7.61 5.43
CA TYR A 262 -8.32 -6.31 4.95
C TYR A 262 -8.54 -6.28 3.44
N LEU A 263 -7.59 -6.81 2.66
CA LEU A 263 -7.69 -6.86 1.20
C LEU A 263 -8.88 -7.71 0.72
N ASN A 264 -9.18 -8.81 1.41
CA ASN A 264 -10.33 -9.66 1.09
C ASN A 264 -11.69 -9.05 1.51
N HIS A 265 -11.69 -7.95 2.28
CA HIS A 265 -12.89 -7.22 2.67
C HIS A 265 -12.98 -5.84 1.98
N ASP A 266 -12.48 -5.75 0.75
CA ASP A 266 -12.54 -4.56 -0.11
C ASP A 266 -11.96 -3.29 0.53
N SER A 267 -11.00 -3.45 1.45
CA SER A 267 -10.34 -2.31 2.10
C SER A 267 -9.22 -1.78 1.22
N VAL A 268 -9.05 -0.45 1.20
CA VAL A 268 -7.89 0.17 0.57
C VAL A 268 -6.80 0.37 1.62
N ILE A 269 -5.58 -0.09 1.31
CA ILE A 269 -4.43 0.04 2.19
C ILE A 269 -3.42 1.01 1.57
N GLY A 270 -3.14 2.10 2.27
CA GLY A 270 -2.01 2.99 2.01
C GLY A 270 -0.83 2.60 2.87
N VAL A 271 0.38 2.65 2.31
CA VAL A 271 1.62 2.39 3.06
C VAL A 271 2.44 3.67 3.16
N ARG A 272 2.88 4.03 4.37
CA ARG A 272 3.84 5.12 4.61
C ARG A 272 5.10 4.57 5.24
N ARG A 273 6.19 4.57 4.46
CA ARG A 273 7.52 4.17 4.95
C ARG A 273 8.09 5.22 5.88
N LEU A 274 8.57 4.80 7.04
CA LEU A 274 9.28 5.68 7.95
C LEU A 274 10.70 5.96 7.41
N LYS A 275 10.99 7.24 7.14
CA LYS A 275 12.25 7.71 6.52
C LYS A 275 13.29 8.11 7.57
N VAL A 276 13.64 7.19 8.46
CA VAL A 276 14.71 7.37 9.45
C VAL A 276 15.64 6.16 9.48
N THR A 277 16.87 6.37 9.94
CA THR A 277 17.75 5.24 10.26
C THR A 277 17.23 4.58 11.53
N ARG A 278 16.67 3.38 11.39
CA ARG A 278 16.14 2.60 12.51
C ARG A 278 17.31 1.99 13.28
N THR A 279 17.46 2.36 14.56
CA THR A 279 18.45 1.74 15.44
C THR A 279 17.83 0.56 16.19
N PRO A 280 18.63 -0.45 16.63
CA PRO A 280 18.12 -1.54 17.45
C PRO A 280 17.37 -1.05 18.69
N ALA A 281 17.85 0.02 19.34
CA ALA A 281 17.19 0.61 20.51
C ALA A 281 15.79 1.14 20.18
N MET A 282 15.59 1.76 19.02
CA MET A 282 14.26 2.23 18.60
C MET A 282 13.30 1.06 18.41
N ILE A 283 13.77 -0.02 17.80
CA ILE A 283 12.95 -1.22 17.55
C ILE A 283 12.62 -1.92 18.87
N ASP A 284 13.59 -2.03 19.78
CA ASP A 284 13.37 -2.61 21.11
C ASP A 284 12.36 -1.78 21.93
N SER A 285 12.47 -0.44 21.91
CA SER A 285 11.48 0.45 22.56
C SER A 285 10.09 0.29 21.96
N LEU A 286 9.98 0.18 20.64
CA LEU A 286 8.70 -0.05 19.97
C LEU A 286 8.10 -1.40 20.39
N SER A 287 8.90 -2.48 20.35
CA SER A 287 8.45 -3.81 20.78
C SER A 287 8.03 -3.83 22.26
N GLN A 288 8.75 -3.11 23.13
CA GLN A 288 8.37 -2.99 24.53
C GLN A 288 7.05 -2.24 24.71
N PHE A 289 6.89 -1.10 24.03
CA PHE A 289 5.67 -0.30 24.07
C PHE A 289 4.43 -1.09 23.64
N MET A 290 4.56 -1.92 22.59
CA MET A 290 3.46 -2.80 22.16
C MET A 290 2.99 -3.74 23.27
N GLU A 291 3.92 -4.40 23.97
CA GLU A 291 3.55 -5.32 25.05
C GLU A 291 2.94 -4.57 26.25
N GLU A 292 3.42 -3.37 26.57
CA GLU A 292 2.88 -2.52 27.64
C GLU A 292 1.50 -1.92 27.34
N THR A 293 1.14 -1.82 26.06
CA THR A 293 -0.13 -1.24 25.61
C THR A 293 -1.16 -2.27 25.20
N ARG A 294 -0.74 -3.52 24.98
CA ARG A 294 -1.64 -4.62 24.61
C ARG A 294 -2.85 -4.72 25.54
N GLY A 295 -4.04 -4.76 24.94
CA GLY A 295 -5.31 -4.87 25.66
C GLY A 295 -5.78 -3.59 26.36
N ARG A 296 -5.07 -2.46 26.24
CA ARG A 296 -5.60 -1.17 26.68
C ARG A 296 -6.87 -0.84 25.88
N PRO A 297 -7.92 -0.32 26.53
CA PRO A 297 -9.21 -0.12 25.89
C PRO A 297 -9.18 0.97 24.81
N TYR A 298 -10.05 0.82 23.82
CA TYR A 298 -10.30 1.86 22.81
C TYR A 298 -10.98 3.07 23.42
N LYS A 299 -10.54 4.25 23.00
CA LYS A 299 -11.17 5.49 23.42
C LYS A 299 -12.44 5.76 22.61
N THR A 300 -13.60 5.61 23.23
CA THR A 300 -14.91 5.80 22.57
C THR A 300 -15.38 7.26 22.56
N ASP A 301 -14.67 8.16 23.25
CA ASP A 301 -15.08 9.56 23.41
C ASP A 301 -14.72 10.41 22.18
N TYR A 302 -15.56 10.36 21.16
CA TYR A 302 -15.43 11.16 19.93
C TYR A 302 -15.38 12.67 20.17
N PHE A 303 -15.84 13.19 21.33
CA PHE A 303 -15.68 14.62 21.65
C PHE A 303 -14.21 15.01 21.87
N GLN A 304 -13.37 14.09 22.36
CA GLN A 304 -11.93 14.33 22.48
C GLN A 304 -11.24 14.31 21.11
N LEU A 305 -11.72 13.47 20.19
CA LEU A 305 -11.30 13.49 18.78
C LEU A 305 -11.71 14.81 18.10
N PHE A 306 -12.83 15.40 18.49
CA PHE A 306 -13.21 16.72 18.00
C PHE A 306 -12.34 17.84 18.60
N ARG A 307 -11.95 17.75 19.87
CA ARG A 307 -11.02 18.72 20.49
C ARG A 307 -9.61 18.67 19.92
N SER A 308 -9.16 17.49 19.48
CA SER A 308 -7.85 17.33 18.84
C SER A 308 -7.77 18.05 17.50
N LEU A 309 -8.88 18.15 16.75
CA LEU A 309 -8.96 18.99 15.54
C LEU A 309 -8.59 20.47 15.82
N PHE A 310 -8.89 20.97 17.02
CA PHE A 310 -8.58 22.33 17.43
C PHE A 310 -7.28 22.43 18.24
N GLN A 311 -6.49 21.35 18.33
CA GLN A 311 -5.26 21.25 19.13
C GLN A 311 -5.44 21.70 20.59
N SER A 312 -6.63 21.47 21.14
CA SER A 312 -7.09 22.09 22.39
C SER A 312 -6.97 21.17 23.61
N ASN A 313 -6.33 20.01 23.46
CA ASN A 313 -6.04 19.15 24.60
C ASN A 313 -4.81 19.67 25.35
N GLU A 314 -4.86 19.63 26.68
CA GLU A 314 -3.80 20.14 27.57
C GLU A 314 -3.02 19.01 28.27
N GLU A 315 -3.59 17.81 28.35
CA GLU A 315 -3.00 16.65 29.04
C GLU A 315 -3.13 15.38 28.18
N ASP A 316 -2.18 14.45 28.31
CA ASP A 316 -2.17 13.18 27.58
C ASP A 316 -2.69 12.05 28.48
N ASP A 317 -3.92 11.62 28.24
CA ASP A 317 -4.51 10.44 28.89
C ASP A 317 -4.27 9.20 28.03
N THR A 318 -3.41 8.31 28.51
CA THR A 318 -3.02 7.05 27.85
C THR A 318 -3.75 5.82 28.40
N THR A 319 -4.76 6.01 29.25
CA THR A 319 -5.61 4.92 29.78
C THR A 319 -6.51 4.31 28.72
N SER A 320 -6.86 5.10 27.70
CA SER A 320 -7.53 4.67 26.47
C SER A 320 -6.88 5.37 25.29
N LEU A 321 -6.79 4.69 24.15
CA LEU A 321 -6.06 5.21 22.98
C LEU A 321 -6.95 5.24 21.74
N PHE A 322 -6.78 6.30 20.95
CA PHE A 322 -7.22 6.31 19.55
C PHE A 322 -6.14 5.69 18.65
N CYS A 323 -6.51 5.30 17.43
CA CYS A 323 -5.56 4.76 16.45
C CYS A 323 -4.38 5.72 16.21
N SER A 324 -4.63 7.00 15.93
CA SER A 324 -3.58 8.01 15.73
C SER A 324 -2.73 8.27 16.98
N GLN A 325 -3.36 8.28 18.16
CA GLN A 325 -2.67 8.48 19.44
C GLN A 325 -1.67 7.36 19.72
N LEU A 326 -2.07 6.10 19.45
CA LEU A 326 -1.19 4.94 19.55
C LEU A 326 0.07 5.11 18.70
N ILE A 327 -0.08 5.59 17.45
CA ILE A 327 1.04 5.80 16.52
C ILE A 327 2.01 6.85 17.04
N VAL A 328 1.50 8.00 17.51
CA VAL A 328 2.35 9.07 18.03
C VAL A 328 3.08 8.62 19.28
N ALA A 329 2.38 7.96 20.22
CA ALA A 329 2.98 7.41 21.42
C ALA A 329 4.07 6.38 21.08
N ALA A 330 3.84 5.51 20.11
CA ALA A 330 4.85 4.57 19.62
C ALA A 330 6.09 5.30 19.06
N TYR A 331 5.90 6.33 18.24
CA TYR A 331 7.01 7.14 17.72
C TYR A 331 7.73 7.97 18.79
N GLN A 332 7.05 8.35 19.86
CA GLN A 332 7.69 8.96 21.04
C GLN A 332 8.60 7.97 21.76
N GLN A 333 8.14 6.72 21.96
CA GLN A 333 8.98 5.66 22.53
C GLN A 333 10.19 5.33 21.66
N MET A 334 10.05 5.44 20.34
CA MET A 334 11.17 5.34 19.40
C MET A 334 12.09 6.58 19.41
N GLY A 335 11.76 7.65 20.13
CA GLY A 335 12.51 8.91 20.14
C GLY A 335 12.44 9.71 18.84
N ILE A 336 11.45 9.43 17.98
CA ILE A 336 11.23 10.12 16.70
C ILE A 336 10.42 11.41 16.92
N VAL A 337 9.37 11.30 17.73
CA VAL A 337 8.53 12.43 18.13
C VAL A 337 8.94 12.85 19.55
N LYS A 338 8.95 14.15 19.82
CA LYS A 338 9.27 14.65 21.18
C LYS A 338 8.17 14.25 22.16
N ASN A 339 8.56 13.90 23.38
CA ASN A 339 7.61 13.55 24.45
C ASN A 339 6.71 14.72 24.88
N GLU A 340 7.11 15.96 24.58
CA GLU A 340 6.33 17.18 24.81
C GLU A 340 5.12 17.31 23.87
N THR A 341 5.12 16.55 22.77
CA THR A 341 4.04 16.56 21.79
C THR A 341 2.86 15.76 22.32
N LEU A 342 1.69 16.39 22.48
CA LEU A 342 0.50 15.69 22.95
C LEU A 342 -0.02 14.73 21.87
N SER A 343 0.02 13.43 22.15
CA SER A 343 -0.33 12.40 21.16
C SER A 343 -1.81 12.45 20.77
N ASN A 344 -2.66 12.91 21.68
CA ASN A 344 -4.09 13.11 21.46
C ASN A 344 -4.43 14.29 20.53
N ASN A 345 -3.46 15.09 20.06
CA ASN A 345 -3.68 16.15 19.07
C ASN A 345 -3.48 15.69 17.61
N PHE A 346 -3.31 14.37 17.39
CA PHE A 346 -3.10 13.81 16.06
C PHE A 346 -4.31 13.04 15.55
N LEU A 347 -4.52 13.15 14.24
CA LEU A 347 -5.59 12.47 13.50
C LEU A 347 -4.99 11.59 12.40
N PRO A 348 -5.74 10.59 11.91
CA PRO A 348 -5.33 9.81 10.74
C PRO A 348 -4.92 10.66 9.53
N SER A 349 -5.60 11.80 9.31
CA SER A 349 -5.28 12.76 8.25
C SER A 349 -3.85 13.30 8.33
N HIS A 350 -3.29 13.50 9.53
CA HIS A 350 -1.91 13.99 9.69
C HIS A 350 -0.87 12.99 9.18
N PHE A 351 -1.24 11.72 9.02
CA PHE A 351 -0.38 10.70 8.41
C PHE A 351 -0.67 10.50 6.91
N ALA A 352 -1.76 11.09 6.43
CA ALA A 352 -2.21 11.01 5.05
C ALA A 352 -1.49 12.01 4.14
N ASP A 353 -1.14 13.19 4.66
CA ASP A 353 -0.50 14.24 3.89
C ASP A 353 1.00 13.95 3.62
N ASN A 354 1.49 14.42 2.47
CA ASN A 354 2.88 14.24 2.02
C ASN A 354 3.81 15.30 2.57
#